data_AF-A0A1Y1WWL5-F1
#
_entry.id   AF-A0A1Y1WWL5-F1
#
_cell.length_a   1.000
_cell.length_b   1.000
_cell.length_c   1.000
_cell.angle_alpha   90.00
_cell.angle_beta   90.00
_cell.angle_gamma   90.00
#
_symmetry.space_group_name_H-M   'P 1'
#
loop_
_entity.id
_entity.type
_entity.pdbx_description
1 polymer ?
#
loop_
_entity_poly.entity_id
_entity_poly.type
_entity_poly.pdbx_seq_one_letter_code
_entity_poly.pdbx_strand_id
1 'polypeptide(L)'
;MSPQTFLEEELLDATKNYTYGLAAEGTVVSKTGESAVMKFELLEKVELLIELSDRGFTIAAVRSLEDSPEGSDVEMKATVGTTFETMDSLLLTVSPAFGRRHSEELFRKLSVLR
;
A
#
# COMPACT_ATOMS: atom_id res chain seq x y z
N MET A 1 -17.17 -13.83 -15.00
CA MET A 1 -16.06 -13.43 -14.10
C MET A 1 -16.59 -13.49 -12.69
N SER A 2 -15.95 -14.24 -11.79
CA SER A 2 -16.33 -14.30 -10.37
C SER A 2 -15.91 -13.01 -9.66
N PRO A 3 -16.68 -12.50 -8.69
CA PRO A 3 -16.34 -11.29 -7.91
C PRO A 3 -14.93 -11.34 -7.30
N GLN A 4 -14.50 -12.55 -6.92
CA GLN A 4 -13.19 -12.82 -6.33
C GLN A 4 -12.02 -12.61 -7.29
N THR A 5 -12.23 -12.77 -8.59
CA THR A 5 -11.20 -12.58 -9.63
C THR A 5 -11.04 -11.09 -9.94
N PHE A 6 -12.14 -10.33 -9.88
CA PHE A 6 -12.14 -8.89 -10.09
C PHE A 6 -11.35 -8.16 -8.99
N LEU A 7 -11.60 -8.47 -7.71
CA LEU A 7 -10.88 -7.82 -6.59
C LEU A 7 -9.38 -8.10 -6.61
N GLU A 8 -8.97 -9.30 -7.04
CA GLU A 8 -7.56 -9.63 -7.21
C GLU A 8 -6.90 -8.84 -8.33
N GLU A 9 -7.53 -8.80 -9.51
CA GLU A 9 -7.03 -8.04 -10.64
C GLU A 9 -6.96 -6.55 -10.31
N GLU A 10 -7.97 -6.01 -9.63
CA GLU A 10 -8.02 -4.61 -9.21
C GLU A 10 -6.92 -4.28 -8.20
N LEU A 11 -6.66 -5.16 -7.22
CA LEU A 11 -5.55 -5.00 -6.27
C LEU A 11 -4.17 -5.10 -6.95
N LEU A 12 -4.00 -6.05 -7.87
CA LEU A 12 -2.75 -6.21 -8.62
C LEU A 12 -2.53 -5.03 -9.56
N ASP A 13 -3.55 -4.55 -10.25
CA ASP A 13 -3.45 -3.39 -11.13
C ASP A 13 -3.22 -2.10 -10.35
N ALA A 14 -3.84 -1.94 -9.18
CA ALA A 14 -3.56 -0.83 -8.29
C ALA A 14 -2.07 -0.80 -7.92
N THR A 15 -1.47 -1.94 -7.57
CA THR A 15 -0.07 -2.00 -7.11
C THR A 15 0.97 -1.85 -8.21
N LYS A 16 0.65 -2.16 -9.48
CA LYS A 16 1.57 -1.96 -10.63
C LYS A 16 2.06 -0.51 -10.74
N ASN A 17 1.19 0.45 -10.43
CA ASN A 17 1.52 1.87 -10.51
C ASN A 17 2.43 2.34 -9.37
N TYR A 18 2.63 1.53 -8.33
CA TYR A 18 3.32 1.92 -7.09
C TYR A 18 4.61 1.16 -6.83
N THR A 19 5.05 0.31 -7.77
CA THR A 19 6.27 -0.49 -7.69
C THR A 19 7.53 0.32 -7.33
N TYR A 20 7.58 1.61 -7.69
CA TYR A 20 8.69 2.49 -7.33
C TYR A 20 8.81 2.74 -5.82
N GLY A 21 7.75 2.61 -5.04
CA GLY A 21 7.74 2.89 -3.60
C GLY A 21 7.56 1.65 -2.72
N LEU A 22 7.53 0.46 -3.32
CA LEU A 22 7.41 -0.82 -2.62
C LEU A 22 8.74 -1.57 -2.65
N ALA A 23 9.02 -2.35 -1.61
CA ALA A 23 10.20 -3.22 -1.56
C ALA A 23 9.99 -4.53 -2.33
N ALA A 24 8.74 -5.00 -2.42
CA ALA A 24 8.34 -6.18 -3.17
C ALA A 24 6.92 -6.01 -3.72
N GLU A 25 6.58 -6.78 -4.76
CA GLU A 25 5.21 -6.82 -5.28
C GLU A 25 4.21 -7.32 -4.22
N GLY A 26 3.01 -6.75 -4.23
CA GLY A 26 1.95 -7.14 -3.31
C GLY A 26 1.47 -8.57 -3.56
N THR A 27 1.36 -9.37 -2.50
CA THR A 27 0.83 -10.73 -2.55
C THR A 27 -0.56 -10.76 -1.95
N VAL A 28 -1.55 -11.28 -2.69
CA VAL A 28 -2.89 -11.51 -2.14
C VAL A 28 -2.85 -12.72 -1.21
N VAL A 29 -3.20 -12.53 0.06
CA VAL A 29 -3.09 -13.56 1.11
C VAL A 29 -4.45 -14.14 1.53
N SER A 30 -5.55 -13.43 1.26
CA SER A 30 -6.90 -13.92 1.52
C SER A 30 -7.91 -13.27 0.58
N LYS A 31 -8.97 -14.01 0.25
CA LYS A 31 -10.10 -13.53 -0.56
C LYS A 31 -11.39 -14.06 0.02
N THR A 32 -12.33 -13.16 0.25
CA THR A 32 -13.72 -13.48 0.56
C THR A 32 -14.62 -12.97 -0.56
N GLY A 33 -15.93 -13.19 -0.49
CA GLY A 33 -16.86 -12.63 -1.46
C GLY A 33 -16.97 -11.10 -1.41
N GLU A 34 -16.57 -10.49 -0.29
CA GLU A 34 -16.81 -9.08 0.02
C GLU A 34 -15.51 -8.28 0.21
N SER A 35 -14.38 -8.97 0.41
CA SER A 35 -13.08 -8.32 0.59
C SER A 35 -11.91 -9.17 0.10
N ALA A 36 -10.81 -8.49 -0.20
CA ALA A 36 -9.54 -9.12 -0.55
C ALA A 36 -8.41 -8.52 0.28
N VAL A 37 -7.56 -9.36 0.85
CA VAL A 37 -6.44 -8.94 1.70
C VAL A 37 -5.15 -9.11 0.94
N MET A 38 -4.40 -8.03 0.82
CA MET A 38 -3.09 -7.99 0.20
C MET A 38 -2.02 -7.64 1.23
N LYS A 39 -0.87 -8.28 1.06
CA LYS A 39 0.33 -8.07 1.85
C LYS A 39 1.42 -7.45 0.99
N PHE A 40 2.05 -6.38 1.43
CA PHE A 40 3.19 -5.76 0.74
C PHE A 40 4.22 -5.26 1.74
N GLU A 41 5.46 -5.17 1.27
CA GLU A 41 6.59 -4.65 2.02
C GLU A 41 6.93 -3.25 1.51
N LEU A 42 7.04 -2.31 2.44
CA LEU A 42 7.50 -0.96 2.19
C LEU A 42 9.03 -0.88 2.25
N LEU A 43 9.59 0.18 1.67
CA LEU A 43 11.03 0.43 1.67
C LEU A 43 11.60 0.69 3.07
N GLU A 44 10.74 1.10 4.01
CA GLU A 44 11.03 1.29 5.42
C GLU A 44 11.17 -0.01 6.22
N LYS A 45 11.22 -1.18 5.55
CA LYS A 45 11.26 -2.51 6.20
C LYS A 45 10.04 -2.76 7.06
N VAL A 46 8.89 -2.33 6.56
CA VAL A 46 7.58 -2.53 7.19
C VAL A 46 6.72 -3.38 6.27
N GLU A 47 6.16 -4.45 6.80
CA GLU A 47 5.13 -5.24 6.16
C GLU A 47 3.75 -4.70 6.54
N LEU A 48 2.90 -4.50 5.53
CA LEU A 48 1.53 -4.05 5.67
C LEU A 48 0.58 -5.11 5.15
N LEU A 49 -0.51 -5.32 5.89
CA LEU A 49 -1.70 -6.01 5.39
C LEU A 49 -2.78 -4.95 5.14
N ILE A 50 -3.24 -4.86 3.90
CA ILE A 50 -4.39 -4.06 3.51
C ILE A 50 -5.55 -4.99 3.16
N GLU A 51 -6.73 -4.64 3.64
CA GLU A 51 -7.99 -5.16 3.14
C GLU A 51 -8.61 -4.17 2.15
N LEU A 52 -8.91 -4.63 0.93
CA LEU A 52 -9.76 -3.94 -0.02
C LEU A 52 -11.19 -4.44 0.13
N SER A 53 -12.13 -3.50 0.26
CA SER A 53 -13.58 -3.73 0.30
C SER A 53 -14.31 -2.63 -0.48
N ASP A 54 -15.64 -2.68 -0.50
CA ASP A 54 -16.48 -1.60 -1.04
C ASP A 54 -16.31 -0.24 -0.33
N ARG A 55 -15.69 -0.23 0.86
CA ARG A 55 -15.36 0.99 1.62
C ARG A 55 -14.00 1.58 1.27
N GLY A 56 -13.21 0.90 0.44
CA GLY A 56 -11.84 1.27 0.10
C GLY A 56 -10.79 0.38 0.78
N PHE A 57 -9.62 0.96 1.05
CA PHE A 57 -8.42 0.29 1.54
C PHE A 57 -8.26 0.48 3.04
N THR A 58 -8.39 -0.60 3.82
CA THR A 58 -8.24 -0.58 5.28
C THR A 58 -6.92 -1.21 5.69
N ILE A 59 -6.16 -0.56 6.57
CA ILE A 59 -4.94 -1.14 7.13
C ILE A 59 -5.34 -2.18 8.18
N ALA A 60 -5.23 -3.46 7.84
CA ALA A 60 -5.55 -4.57 8.71
C ALA A 60 -4.43 -4.86 9.72
N ALA A 61 -3.17 -4.75 9.30
CA ALA A 61 -2.03 -4.93 10.19
C ALA A 61 -0.76 -4.23 9.68
N VAL A 62 0.13 -3.91 10.62
CA VAL A 62 1.46 -3.33 10.39
C VAL A 62 2.47 -4.15 11.18
N ARG A 63 3.56 -4.58 10.53
CA ARG A 63 4.65 -5.33 11.16
C ARG A 63 6.01 -4.80 10.72
N SER A 64 6.83 -4.35 11.66
CA SER A 64 8.25 -4.10 11.38
C SER A 64 8.99 -5.40 11.08
N LEU A 65 9.82 -5.40 10.04
CA LEU A 65 10.68 -6.52 9.66
C LEU A 65 12.08 -6.43 10.26
N GLU A 66 12.46 -5.25 10.76
CA GLU A 66 13.70 -5.00 11.50
C GLU A 66 13.36 -4.30 12.82
N ASP A 67 14.28 -4.29 13.78
CA ASP A 67 14.20 -3.40 14.95
C ASP A 67 14.38 -1.95 14.46
N SER A 68 13.32 -1.42 13.86
CA SER A 68 13.30 -0.06 13.32
C SER A 68 13.58 0.93 14.47
N PRO A 69 14.37 1.99 14.25
CA PRO A 69 14.63 2.98 15.28
C PRO A 69 13.32 3.47 15.90
N GLU A 70 13.26 3.41 17.23
CA GLU A 70 12.09 3.71 18.07
C GLU A 70 11.40 5.02 17.61
N GLY A 71 10.31 4.90 16.86
CA GLY A 71 9.56 6.06 16.36
C GLY A 71 8.67 5.79 15.15
N SER A 72 9.24 5.24 14.07
CA SER A 72 8.48 5.04 12.81
C SER A 72 7.34 4.03 12.95
N ASP A 73 7.56 3.00 13.77
CA ASP A 73 6.62 1.92 14.01
C ASP A 73 5.38 2.38 14.78
N VAL A 74 5.50 3.41 15.62
CA VAL A 74 4.43 3.86 16.52
C VAL A 74 3.36 4.61 15.74
N GLU A 75 3.77 5.53 14.87
CA GLU A 75 2.84 6.30 14.03
C GLU A 75 2.15 5.39 13.01
N MET A 76 2.87 4.44 12.40
CA MET A 76 2.25 3.48 11.47
C MET A 76 1.26 2.56 12.19
N LYS A 77 1.58 2.05 13.39
CA LYS A 77 0.64 1.24 14.18
C LYS A 77 -0.63 2.00 14.57
N ALA A 78 -0.55 3.32 14.76
CA ALA A 78 -1.72 4.14 15.03
C ALA A 78 -2.70 4.23 13.84
N THR A 79 -2.23 3.95 12.62
CA THR A 79 -3.09 3.93 11.41
C THR A 79 -3.83 2.62 11.20
N VAL A 80 -3.57 1.58 12.00
CA VAL A 80 -4.29 0.29 11.93
C VAL A 80 -5.78 0.51 12.17
N GLY A 81 -6.61 -0.07 11.31
CA GLY A 81 -8.06 0.11 11.31
C GLY A 81 -8.55 1.37 10.59
N THR A 82 -7.64 2.21 10.08
CA THR A 82 -8.01 3.38 9.26
C THR A 82 -8.33 2.92 7.84
N THR A 83 -9.43 3.42 7.29
CA THR A 83 -9.85 3.19 5.91
C THR A 83 -9.54 4.42 5.05
N PHE A 84 -9.00 4.17 3.86
CA PHE A 84 -8.62 5.17 2.88
C PHE A 84 -9.37 4.92 1.57
N GLU A 85 -9.82 5.99 0.92
CA GLU A 85 -10.52 5.88 -0.37
C GLU A 85 -9.60 5.37 -1.50
N THR A 86 -8.32 5.72 -1.45
CA THR A 86 -7.34 5.37 -2.50
C THR A 86 -6.06 4.80 -1.90
N MET A 87 -5.37 3.99 -2.70
CA MET A 87 -4.04 3.46 -2.36
C MET A 87 -3.01 4.60 -2.20
N ASP A 88 -3.12 5.68 -2.99
CA ASP A 88 -2.24 6.85 -2.85
C ASP A 88 -2.36 7.49 -1.47
N SER A 89 -3.59 7.77 -1.01
CA SER A 89 -3.83 8.35 0.32
C SER A 89 -3.27 7.48 1.42
N LEU A 90 -3.41 6.16 1.29
CA LEU A 90 -2.84 5.20 2.22
C LEU A 90 -1.31 5.26 2.20
N LEU A 91 -0.67 5.05 1.05
CA LEU A 91 0.79 4.97 0.91
C LEU A 91 1.48 6.28 1.27
N LEU A 92 0.88 7.43 0.95
CA LEU A 92 1.37 8.75 1.37
C LEU A 92 1.32 8.95 2.88
N THR A 93 0.36 8.31 3.56
CA THR A 93 0.22 8.39 5.02
C THR A 93 1.21 7.46 5.72
N VAL A 94 1.40 6.24 5.20
CA VAL A 94 2.18 5.20 5.88
C VAL A 94 3.63 5.05 5.41
N SER A 95 4.02 5.64 4.27
CA SER A 95 5.37 5.51 3.72
C SER A 95 5.94 6.87 3.28
N PRO A 96 6.74 7.52 4.15
CA PRO A 96 7.47 8.73 3.77
C PRO A 96 8.41 8.50 2.57
N ALA A 97 8.98 7.30 2.40
CA ALA A 97 9.79 6.95 1.25
C ALA A 97 8.95 6.90 -0.03
N PHE A 98 7.74 6.34 0.02
CA PHE A 98 6.79 6.39 -1.08
C PHE A 98 6.50 7.84 -1.48
N GLY A 99 6.17 8.72 -0.52
CA GLY A 99 5.86 10.12 -0.82
C GLY A 99 6.99 10.88 -1.51
N ARG A 100 8.25 10.65 -1.10
CA ARG A 100 9.43 11.22 -1.77
C ARG A 100 9.55 10.71 -3.21
N ARG A 101 9.49 9.39 -3.41
CA ARG A 101 9.63 8.79 -4.75
C ARG A 101 8.45 9.14 -5.67
N HIS A 102 7.24 9.25 -5.13
CA HIS A 102 6.07 9.71 -5.87
C HIS A 102 6.27 11.14 -6.39
N SER A 103 6.79 12.03 -5.54
CA SER A 103 7.11 13.41 -5.92
C SER A 103 8.21 13.48 -7.00
N GLU A 104 9.26 12.67 -6.86
CA GLU A 104 10.33 12.55 -7.86
C GLU A 104 9.81 12.05 -9.22
N GLU A 105 8.94 11.04 -9.21
CA GLU A 105 8.36 10.48 -10.44
C GLU A 105 7.40 11.48 -11.12
N LEU A 106 6.59 12.21 -10.35
CA LEU A 106 5.78 13.30 -10.89
C LEU A 106 6.65 14.40 -11.51
N PHE A 107 7.72 14.80 -10.85
CA PHE A 107 8.66 15.79 -11.37
C PHE A 107 9.35 15.30 -12.66
N ARG A 108 9.75 14.01 -12.71
CA ARG A 108 10.32 13.38 -13.91
C ARG A 108 9.35 13.43 -15.09
N LYS A 109 8.08 13.09 -14.88
CA LYS A 109 7.05 13.16 -15.94
C LYS A 109 6.84 14.59 -16.43
N LEU A 110 6.80 15.57 -15.52
CA LEU A 110 6.65 16.99 -15.86
C LEU A 110 7.85 17.54 -16.64
N SER A 111 9.06 17.09 -16.32
CA SER A 111 10.28 17.55 -16.99
C SER A 111 10.47 16.97 -18.40
N VAL A 112 9.88 15.80 -18.69
CA VAL A 112 9.87 15.19 -20.04
C VAL A 112 8.83 15.86 -20.96
N LEU A 113 7.84 16.54 -20.41
CA LEU A 113 6.82 17.30 -21.17
C LEU A 113 7.32 18.68 -21.63
N ARG A 114 8.60 19.00 -21.42
CA ARG A 114 9.20 20.31 -21.67
C ARG A 114 10.10 20.34 -22.88
#